data_AF-B1VAN7-F1
#
_entry.id   AF-B1VAN7-F1
#
_cell.length_a   1.000
_cell.length_b   1.000
_cell.length_c   1.000
_cell.angle_alpha   90.00
_cell.angle_beta   90.00
_cell.angle_gamma   90.00
#
_symmetry.space_group_name_H-M   'P 1'
#
loop_
_entity.id
_entity.type
_entity.pdbx_description
1 polymer ?
#
loop_
_entity_poly.entity_id
_entity_poly.type
_entity_poly.pdbx_seq_one_letter_code
_entity_poly.pdbx_strand_id
1 'polypeptide(L)'
;MKRKYILKKESEITAVFRSKKRCGNSSFIIYYSKQNVNTYFKFALSVGKKYGKAHERNLIKRRLRAIIRNYSSNLNPAFFFVIVIKPPAKNLTFQQLKTTFAKFASKINLLLSNN
;
A
#
# COMPACT_ATOMS: atom_id res chain seq x y z
N MET A 1 1.59 -3.92 -13.52
CA MET A 1 0.68 -2.80 -13.16
C MET A 1 1.14 -1.56 -13.92
N LYS A 2 0.23 -0.73 -14.43
CA LYS A 2 0.58 0.45 -15.23
C LYS A 2 1.40 1.45 -14.40
N ARG A 3 2.35 2.13 -15.05
CA ARG A 3 3.27 3.10 -14.41
C ARG A 3 2.53 4.24 -13.71
N LYS A 4 1.32 4.61 -14.17
CA LYS A 4 0.48 5.69 -13.61
C LYS A 4 0.06 5.50 -12.15
N TYR A 5 -0.05 4.25 -11.68
CA TYR A 5 -0.42 3.94 -10.29
C TYR A 5 0.80 3.85 -9.35
N ILE A 6 2.02 3.99 -9.86
CA ILE A 6 3.25 3.87 -9.07
C ILE A 6 3.64 5.26 -8.58
N LEU A 7 3.73 5.41 -7.26
CA LEU A 7 4.27 6.59 -6.62
C LEU A 7 5.80 6.57 -6.74
N LYS A 8 6.35 7.50 -7.52
CA LYS A 8 7.80 7.54 -7.84
C LYS A 8 8.51 8.77 -7.33
N LYS A 9 7.84 9.93 -7.34
CA LYS A 9 8.48 11.20 -6.98
C LYS A 9 8.79 11.17 -5.49
N GLU A 10 10.03 11.45 -5.15
CA GLU A 10 10.48 11.50 -3.76
C GLU A 10 9.72 12.55 -2.97
N SER A 11 9.40 13.70 -3.58
CA SER A 11 8.56 14.74 -2.98
C SER A 11 7.16 14.23 -2.63
N GLU A 12 6.51 13.46 -3.52
CA GLU A 12 5.19 12.86 -3.26
C GLU A 12 5.26 11.79 -2.16
N ILE A 13 6.30 10.93 -2.18
CA ILE A 13 6.52 9.91 -1.14
C ILE A 13 6.74 10.58 0.22
N THR A 14 7.59 11.59 0.26
CA THR A 14 7.90 12.36 1.46
C THR A 14 6.64 13.07 1.98
N ALA A 15 5.82 13.65 1.10
CA ALA A 15 4.55 14.26 1.49
C ALA A 15 3.58 13.23 2.11
N VAL A 16 3.52 11.99 1.58
CA VAL A 16 2.72 10.92 2.19
C VAL A 16 3.23 10.54 3.58
N PHE A 17 4.54 10.50 3.80
CA PHE A 17 5.08 10.26 5.14
C PHE A 17 4.86 11.44 6.09
N ARG A 18 4.95 12.68 5.58
CA ARG A 18 4.73 13.91 6.35
C ARG A 18 3.29 14.12 6.78
N SER A 19 2.31 13.53 6.09
CA SER A 19 0.90 13.59 6.51
C SER A 19 0.68 12.99 7.91
N LYS A 20 1.61 12.14 8.39
CA LYS A 20 1.56 11.36 9.63
C LYS A 20 0.35 10.43 9.75
N LYS A 21 -0.53 10.37 8.75
CA LYS A 21 -1.69 9.47 8.71
C LYS A 21 -1.23 8.07 8.34
N ARG A 22 -1.41 7.14 9.27
CA ARG A 22 -1.01 5.74 9.09
C ARG A 22 -1.99 4.78 9.73
N CYS A 23 -2.14 3.61 9.13
CA CYS A 23 -2.91 2.50 9.68
C CYS A 23 -2.13 1.19 9.45
N GLY A 24 -2.02 0.34 10.46
CA GLY A 24 -1.21 -0.86 10.33
C GLY A 24 -1.16 -1.72 11.58
N ASN A 25 -0.38 -2.80 11.47
CA ASN A 25 -0.03 -3.72 12.54
C ASN A 25 1.50 -3.98 12.57
N SER A 26 1.92 -4.98 13.34
CA SER A 26 3.32 -5.41 13.46
C SER A 26 3.93 -5.89 12.13
N SER A 27 3.10 -6.38 11.20
CA SER A 27 3.52 -6.91 9.90
C SER A 27 3.54 -5.85 8.79
N PHE A 28 2.63 -4.89 8.83
CA PHE A 28 2.35 -4.01 7.69
C PHE A 28 1.76 -2.67 8.12
N ILE A 29 2.25 -1.58 7.54
CA ILE A 29 1.74 -0.22 7.80
C ILE A 29 1.45 0.49 6.48
N ILE A 30 0.26 1.05 6.34
CA ILE A 30 -0.12 1.97 5.26
C ILE A 30 0.04 3.38 5.77
N TYR A 31 0.93 4.16 5.18
CA TYR A 31 0.92 5.61 5.24
C TYR A 31 0.06 6.12 4.10
N TYR A 32 -0.79 7.11 4.33
CA TYR A 32 -1.68 7.62 3.29
C TYR A 32 -1.83 9.13 3.38
N SER A 33 -2.11 9.73 2.25
CA SER A 33 -2.42 11.16 2.16
C SER A 33 -3.45 11.37 1.06
N LYS A 34 -4.51 12.11 1.39
CA LYS A 34 -5.50 12.54 0.42
C LYS A 34 -4.92 13.72 -0.35
N GLN A 35 -4.94 13.63 -1.66
CA GLN A 35 -4.51 14.64 -2.62
C GLN A 35 -5.73 15.41 -3.09
N ASN A 36 -5.55 16.71 -3.36
CA ASN A 36 -6.64 17.59 -3.76
C ASN A 36 -7.13 17.32 -5.18
N VAL A 37 -6.20 17.08 -6.12
CA VAL A 37 -6.52 16.87 -7.54
C VAL A 37 -5.65 15.74 -8.07
N ASN A 38 -6.26 14.59 -8.35
CA ASN A 38 -5.55 13.49 -8.98
C ASN A 38 -6.50 12.44 -9.59
N THR A 39 -6.16 11.95 -10.77
CA THR A 39 -7.00 11.03 -11.57
C THR A 39 -6.90 9.57 -11.14
N TYR A 40 -5.77 9.15 -10.53
CA TYR A 40 -5.50 7.74 -10.21
C TYR A 40 -4.75 7.60 -8.91
N PHE A 41 -5.23 6.74 -8.00
CA PHE A 41 -4.49 6.46 -6.78
C PHE A 41 -3.04 6.06 -7.11
N LYS A 42 -2.09 6.50 -6.29
CA LYS A 42 -0.69 6.11 -6.47
C LYS A 42 -0.20 5.41 -5.21
N PHE A 43 0.62 4.40 -5.39
CA PHE A 43 1.25 3.75 -4.25
C PHE A 43 2.71 3.39 -4.46
N ALA A 44 3.40 3.23 -3.34
CA ALA A 44 4.72 2.63 -3.27
C ALA A 44 4.74 1.48 -2.25
N LEU A 45 5.66 0.53 -2.47
CA LEU A 45 5.93 -0.57 -1.54
C LEU A 45 7.35 -0.41 -0.99
N SER A 46 7.45 -0.18 0.31
CA SER A 46 8.69 -0.13 1.06
C SER A 46 8.90 -1.43 1.82
N VAL A 47 9.97 -2.15 1.52
CA VAL A 47 10.36 -3.38 2.22
C VAL A 47 11.73 -3.15 2.83
N GLY A 48 11.82 -3.24 4.16
CA GLY A 48 13.09 -3.05 4.87
C GLY A 48 14.12 -4.14 4.56
N LYS A 49 15.41 -3.82 4.72
CA LYS A 49 16.52 -4.77 4.55
C LYS A 49 16.38 -6.00 5.47
N LYS A 50 15.86 -5.79 6.69
CA LYS A 50 15.60 -6.83 7.71
C LYS A 50 14.52 -7.85 7.33
N TYR A 51 13.76 -7.63 6.24
CA TYR A 51 12.69 -8.55 5.84
C TYR A 51 13.21 -9.91 5.37
N GLY A 52 14.37 -9.93 4.70
CA GLY A 52 14.95 -11.14 4.12
C GLY A 52 15.75 -10.89 2.86
N LYS A 53 16.11 -11.98 2.19
CA LYS A 53 16.88 -12.01 0.93
C LYS A 53 16.10 -11.37 -0.21
N ALA A 54 16.80 -11.09 -1.31
CA ALA A 54 16.23 -10.41 -2.47
C ALA A 54 14.98 -11.12 -3.03
N HIS A 55 15.01 -12.45 -3.15
CA HIS A 55 13.88 -13.23 -3.66
C HIS A 55 12.64 -13.12 -2.75
N GLU A 56 12.81 -13.09 -1.43
CA GLU A 56 11.73 -12.93 -0.45
C GLU A 56 11.10 -11.54 -0.53
N ARG A 57 11.92 -10.49 -0.58
CA ARG A 57 11.46 -9.11 -0.78
C ARG A 57 10.72 -8.95 -2.11
N ASN A 58 11.20 -9.62 -3.16
CA ASN A 58 10.55 -9.58 -4.47
C ASN A 58 9.21 -10.34 -4.47
N LEU A 59 9.15 -11.47 -3.77
CA LEU A 59 7.92 -12.27 -3.63
C LEU A 59 6.81 -11.46 -2.95
N ILE A 60 7.08 -10.84 -1.79
CA ILE A 60 6.06 -10.07 -1.07
C ILE A 60 5.60 -8.85 -1.88
N LYS A 61 6.53 -8.15 -2.55
CA LYS A 61 6.19 -7.04 -3.46
C LYS A 61 5.28 -7.53 -4.60
N ARG A 62 5.55 -8.71 -5.17
CA ARG A 62 4.72 -9.30 -6.22
C ARG A 62 3.33 -9.64 -5.70
N ARG A 63 3.22 -10.27 -4.53
CA ARG A 63 1.93 -10.61 -3.89
C ARG A 63 1.10 -9.35 -3.62
N LEU A 64 1.68 -8.32 -2.99
CA LEU A 64 0.98 -7.07 -2.71
C LEU A 64 0.55 -6.33 -3.98
N ARG A 65 1.39 -6.30 -5.02
CA ARG A 65 0.97 -5.73 -6.32
C ARG A 65 -0.23 -6.46 -6.92
N ALA A 66 -0.30 -7.78 -6.78
CA ALA A 66 -1.45 -8.55 -7.26
C ALA A 66 -2.72 -8.22 -6.47
N ILE A 67 -2.61 -8.11 -5.14
CA ILE A 67 -3.72 -7.70 -4.25
C ILE A 67 -4.21 -6.30 -4.63
N ILE A 68 -3.33 -5.30 -4.68
CA ILE A 68 -3.71 -3.91 -4.99
C ILE A 68 -4.32 -3.81 -6.38
N ARG A 69 -3.82 -4.58 -7.36
CA ARG A 69 -4.43 -4.65 -8.70
C ARG A 69 -5.87 -5.18 -8.63
N ASN A 70 -6.14 -6.19 -7.81
CA ASN A 70 -7.49 -6.73 -7.63
C ASN A 70 -8.46 -5.70 -7.03
N TYR A 71 -7.97 -4.85 -6.11
CA TYR A 71 -8.78 -3.76 -5.54
C TYR A 71 -8.77 -2.46 -6.35
N SER A 72 -8.01 -2.39 -7.46
CA SER A 72 -7.72 -1.10 -8.14
C SER A 72 -8.97 -0.35 -8.60
N SER A 73 -10.05 -1.03 -8.96
CA SER A 73 -11.33 -0.42 -9.33
C SER A 73 -12.06 0.23 -8.16
N ASN A 74 -11.79 -0.23 -6.93
CA ASN A 74 -12.49 0.20 -5.73
C ASN A 74 -11.65 1.17 -4.90
N LEU A 75 -10.40 1.45 -5.29
CA LEU A 75 -9.52 2.36 -4.58
C LEU A 75 -9.80 3.80 -4.98
N ASN A 76 -9.95 4.67 -3.98
CA ASN A 76 -10.23 6.08 -4.19
C ASN A 76 -9.05 6.78 -4.90
N PRO A 77 -9.28 7.38 -6.09
CA PRO A 77 -8.21 7.98 -6.88
C PRO A 77 -7.54 9.18 -6.22
N ALA A 78 -8.20 9.82 -5.25
CA ALA A 78 -7.65 10.95 -4.51
C ALA A 78 -6.58 10.55 -3.49
N PHE A 79 -6.29 9.27 -3.28
CA PHE A 79 -5.33 8.85 -2.25
C PHE A 79 -3.98 8.42 -2.83
N PHE A 80 -2.92 8.96 -2.24
CA PHE A 80 -1.58 8.41 -2.35
C PHE A 80 -1.24 7.66 -1.08
N PHE A 81 -0.68 6.46 -1.20
CA PHE A 81 -0.33 5.67 -0.04
C PHE A 81 0.98 4.88 -0.20
N VAL A 82 1.74 4.79 0.88
CA VAL A 82 2.97 3.99 0.94
C VAL A 82 2.75 2.85 1.90
N ILE A 83 2.98 1.65 1.41
CA ILE A 83 2.92 0.45 2.22
C ILE A 83 4.32 0.12 2.70
N VAL A 84 4.50 0.07 4.02
CA VAL A 84 5.71 -0.38 4.69
C VAL A 84 5.51 -1.81 5.19
N ILE A 85 6.28 -2.74 4.63
CA ILE A 85 6.28 -4.16 4.98
C ILE A 85 7.39 -4.44 5.99
N LYS A 86 7.02 -5.03 7.13
CA LYS A 86 7.92 -5.41 8.22
C LYS A 86 8.22 -6.91 8.21
N PRO A 87 9.31 -7.37 8.87
CA PRO A 87 9.69 -8.78 8.90
C PRO A 87 8.59 -9.78 9.28
N PRO A 88 7.68 -9.49 10.26
CA PRO A 88 6.60 -10.41 10.62
C PRO A 88 5.64 -10.74 9.46
N ALA A 89 5.56 -9.90 8.43
CA ALA A 89 4.74 -10.19 7.25
C ALA A 89 5.26 -11.38 6.42
N LYS A 90 6.47 -11.89 6.68
CA LYS A 90 7.00 -13.09 6.03
C LYS A 90 6.17 -14.33 6.33
N ASN A 91 5.58 -14.40 7.52
CA ASN A 91 4.78 -15.54 7.97
C ASN A 91 3.33 -15.47 7.46
N LEU A 92 2.95 -14.39 6.75
CA LEU A 92 1.59 -14.22 6.26
C LEU A 92 1.39 -14.90 4.91
N THR A 93 0.31 -15.66 4.80
CA THR A 93 -0.15 -16.22 3.54
C THR A 93 -0.68 -15.12 2.60
N PHE A 94 -0.83 -15.43 1.31
CA PHE A 94 -1.42 -14.49 0.36
C PHE A 94 -2.82 -14.03 0.80
N GLN A 95 -3.64 -14.94 1.31
CA GLN A 95 -4.98 -14.64 1.79
C GLN A 95 -4.94 -13.73 3.01
N GLN A 96 -4.06 -14.00 3.99
CA GLN A 96 -3.89 -13.14 5.16
C GLN A 96 -3.44 -11.73 4.77
N LEU A 97 -2.54 -11.60 3.80
CA LEU A 97 -2.12 -10.30 3.25
C LEU A 97 -3.29 -9.56 2.60
N LYS A 98 -4.12 -10.28 1.81
CA LYS A 98 -5.30 -9.71 1.17
C LYS A 98 -6.30 -9.21 2.20
N THR A 99 -6.66 -10.04 3.19
CA THR A 99 -7.60 -9.67 4.27
C THR A 99 -7.07 -8.50 5.11
N THR A 100 -5.77 -8.51 5.43
CA THR A 100 -5.14 -7.41 6.19
C THR A 100 -5.18 -6.10 5.40
N PHE A 101 -4.84 -6.14 4.11
CA PHE A 101 -4.91 -4.97 3.24
C PHE A 101 -6.33 -4.43 3.14
N ALA A 102 -7.31 -5.31 2.88
CA ALA A 102 -8.72 -4.94 2.79
C ALA A 102 -9.22 -4.29 4.10
N LYS A 103 -8.91 -4.89 5.25
CA LYS A 103 -9.26 -4.36 6.58
C LYS A 103 -8.72 -2.94 6.78
N PHE A 104 -7.46 -2.69 6.42
CA PHE A 104 -6.87 -1.35 6.56
C PHE A 104 -7.39 -0.37 5.51
N ALA A 105 -7.61 -0.82 4.28
CA ALA A 105 -8.17 0.01 3.22
C ALA A 105 -9.59 0.50 3.57
N SER A 106 -10.44 -0.39 4.10
CA SER A 106 -11.77 -0.02 4.62
C SER A 106 -11.64 0.96 5.80
N LYS A 107 -10.73 0.70 6.75
CA LYS A 107 -10.57 1.54 7.94
C LYS A 107 -10.14 2.99 7.63
N ILE A 108 -9.39 3.23 6.56
CA ILE A 108 -8.90 4.56 6.21
C ILE A 108 -9.73 5.26 5.13
N ASN A 109 -10.92 4.73 4.80
CA ASN A 109 -11.78 5.19 3.69
C ASN A 109 -11.03 5.21 2.34
N LEU A 110 -10.09 4.29 2.15
CA LEU A 110 -9.39 4.14 0.88
C LEU A 110 -10.28 3.49 -0.18
N LEU A 111 -11.26 2.70 0.27
CA LEU A 111 -12.25 2.12 -0.62
C LEU A 111 -13.34 3.16 -0.92
N LEU A 112 -13.73 3.24 -2.18
CA LEU A 112 -14.93 3.96 -2.60
C LEU A 112 -16.12 3.25 -1.94
N SER A 113 -16.75 3.92 -0.98
CA SER A 113 -18.06 3.49 -0.48
C SER A 113 -19.04 3.79 -1.60
N ASN A 114 -19.39 2.78 -2.39
CA ASN A 114 -20.63 2.86 -3.15
C ASN A 114 -21.74 2.91 -2.08
N ASN A 115 -22.39 4.07 -1.96
CA ASN A 115 -23.76 4.10 -1.47
C ASN A 115 -24.63 3.19 -2.35
#